data_AF-A0A2D4JTC9-F1
#
_entry.id   AF-A0A2D4JTC9-F1
#
_cell.length_a   1.000
_cell.length_b   1.000
_cell.length_c   1.000
_cell.angle_alpha   90.00
_cell.angle_beta   90.00
_cell.angle_gamma   90.00
#
_symmetry.space_group_name_H-M   'P 1'
#
loop_
_entity.id
_entity.type
_entity.pdbx_description
1 polymer ?
#
loop_
_entity_poly.entity_id
_entity_poly.type
_entity_poly.pdbx_seq_one_letter_code
_entity_poly.pdbx_strand_id
1 'polypeptide(L)'
;DYAEPVFYDIFLKYHDEEDGQQYLWAVPVLNVNLKYNEIFINEGSNMNSWFLTRRVLLVDTLSGRENDLESQPKVIRIASKIAISIRLVRNTQSGAIYPPLITIAYSDVLIQNPNAENIMVSFSVDYEMNQSEALIHTDIALGVLGGLAVLWSLLKTAGWKRRIGSPMIDLQTVMKFLLFYAGDLANVFFIITVGTGIYWLIFFKAQQFVSVLLPQPNQEDKFISYVGCAFVLKALHFLHLLVSQLTIDIFFIDWERPKGKVLKAVEGENGIRSVSAPVSIWRTYFIANEWNEI
;
A
#
# COMPACT_ATOMS: atom_id res chain seq x y z
N ASP A 1 -39.65 25.45 -12.41
CA ASP A 1 -40.71 24.41 -12.50
C ASP A 1 -40.65 23.35 -11.40
N TYR A 2 -40.66 23.75 -10.13
CA TYR A 2 -40.82 22.80 -9.00
C TYR A 2 -41.95 23.29 -8.11
N ALA A 3 -43.20 23.20 -8.58
CA ALA A 3 -44.36 23.68 -7.82
C ALA A 3 -44.68 22.76 -6.64
N GLU A 4 -44.45 21.45 -6.78
CA GLU A 4 -44.71 20.41 -5.78
C GLU A 4 -43.51 19.46 -5.65
N PRO A 5 -43.29 18.86 -4.46
CA PRO A 5 -42.22 17.90 -4.26
C PRO A 5 -42.52 16.58 -4.98
N VAL A 6 -41.59 16.15 -5.85
CA VAL A 6 -41.68 14.87 -6.55
C VAL A 6 -40.91 13.80 -5.78
N PHE A 7 -41.62 12.74 -5.40
CA PHE A 7 -41.02 11.57 -4.74
C PHE A 7 -40.68 10.49 -5.78
N TYR A 8 -39.44 10.03 -5.75
CA TYR A 8 -38.93 8.95 -6.59
C TYR A 8 -38.78 7.67 -5.75
N ASP A 9 -39.30 6.57 -6.27
CA ASP A 9 -39.01 5.23 -5.75
C ASP A 9 -38.02 4.54 -6.70
N ILE A 10 -36.91 4.05 -6.14
CA ILE A 10 -35.81 3.49 -6.93
C ILE A 10 -35.83 1.97 -6.88
N PHE A 11 -35.75 1.35 -8.06
CA PHE A 11 -35.74 -0.08 -8.23
C PHE A 11 -34.54 -0.52 -9.06
N LEU A 12 -33.90 -1.61 -8.65
CA LEU A 12 -32.92 -2.35 -9.41
C LEU A 12 -33.65 -3.36 -10.30
N LYS A 13 -33.51 -3.19 -11.61
CA LYS A 13 -34.03 -4.16 -12.58
C LYS A 13 -33.07 -5.34 -12.69
N TYR A 14 -33.58 -6.56 -12.54
CA TYR A 14 -32.81 -7.79 -12.77
C TYR A 14 -33.63 -8.79 -13.57
N HIS A 15 -32.95 -9.74 -14.21
CA HIS A 15 -33.57 -10.85 -14.93
C HIS A 15 -33.33 -12.10 -14.12
N ASP A 16 -34.38 -12.91 -13.95
CA ASP A 16 -34.22 -14.25 -13.42
C ASP A 16 -33.81 -15.18 -14.57
N GLU A 17 -32.71 -15.92 -14.39
CA GLU A 17 -32.23 -16.88 -15.39
C GLU A 17 -33.12 -18.12 -15.45
N GLU A 18 -33.84 -18.46 -14.38
CA GLU A 18 -34.71 -19.64 -14.34
C GLU A 18 -36.02 -19.41 -15.11
N ASP A 19 -36.67 -18.26 -14.87
CA ASP A 19 -37.98 -17.94 -15.45
C ASP A 19 -37.89 -17.06 -16.72
N GLY A 20 -36.73 -16.46 -17.01
CA GLY A 20 -36.53 -15.52 -18.12
C GLY A 20 -37.30 -14.20 -17.98
N GLN A 21 -37.94 -13.97 -16.83
CA GLN A 21 -38.77 -12.81 -16.55
C GLN A 21 -37.97 -11.66 -15.94
N GLN A 22 -38.49 -10.45 -16.13
CA GLN A 22 -37.92 -9.22 -15.57
C GLN A 22 -38.56 -8.90 -14.23
N TYR A 23 -37.72 -8.70 -13.21
CA TYR A 23 -38.13 -8.32 -11.87
C TYR A 23 -37.55 -6.97 -11.46
N LEU A 24 -38.22 -6.33 -10.51
CA LEU A 24 -37.80 -5.07 -9.91
C LEU A 24 -37.54 -5.30 -8.43
N TRP A 25 -36.27 -5.20 -8.03
CA TRP A 25 -35.87 -5.22 -6.64
C TRP A 25 -35.87 -3.80 -6.09
N ALA A 26 -36.53 -3.57 -4.97
CA ALA A 26 -36.55 -2.24 -4.40
C ALA A 26 -35.25 -1.90 -3.68
N VAL A 27 -34.73 -0.69 -3.93
CA VAL A 27 -33.47 -0.24 -3.38
C VAL A 27 -33.72 0.52 -2.08
N PRO A 28 -33.10 0.12 -0.94
CA PRO A 28 -33.19 0.88 0.29
C PRO A 28 -32.44 2.21 0.20
N VAL A 29 -32.98 3.22 0.89
CA VAL A 29 -32.43 4.58 0.95
C VAL A 29 -32.10 4.94 2.39
N LEU A 30 -30.84 5.30 2.64
CA LEU A 30 -30.35 5.89 3.88
C LEU A 30 -30.41 7.42 3.77
N ASN A 31 -31.40 8.04 4.40
CA ASN A 31 -31.48 9.49 4.52
C ASN A 31 -30.68 9.96 5.74
N VAL A 32 -29.55 10.63 5.52
CA VAL A 32 -28.64 11.07 6.59
C VAL A 32 -29.30 12.11 7.49
N ASN A 33 -30.14 12.97 6.92
CA ASN A 33 -30.81 14.06 7.65
C ASN A 33 -32.07 13.61 8.40
N LEU A 34 -32.39 12.31 8.41
CA LEU A 34 -33.57 11.80 9.10
C LEU A 34 -33.39 11.94 10.61
N LYS A 35 -34.28 12.71 11.24
CA LYS A 35 -34.36 12.87 12.69
C LYS A 35 -35.49 12.04 13.26
N TYR A 36 -35.21 11.37 14.36
CA TYR A 36 -36.21 10.74 15.21
C TYR A 36 -35.95 11.16 16.65
N ASN A 37 -36.96 11.75 17.32
CA ASN A 37 -36.81 12.33 18.65
C ASN A 37 -35.62 13.31 18.76
N GLU A 38 -35.49 14.24 17.80
CA GLU A 38 -34.41 15.24 17.70
C GLU A 38 -32.99 14.68 17.47
N ILE A 39 -32.82 13.36 17.34
CA ILE A 39 -31.54 12.72 17.10
C ILE A 39 -31.43 12.27 15.64
N PHE A 40 -30.28 12.51 15.01
CA PHE A 40 -29.95 11.97 13.69
C PHE A 40 -29.61 10.48 13.80
N ILE A 41 -30.58 9.63 13.44
CA ILE A 41 -30.46 8.18 13.61
C ILE A 41 -29.52 7.51 12.62
N ASN A 42 -29.33 8.14 11.45
CA ASN A 42 -28.60 7.59 10.31
C ASN A 42 -27.15 8.11 10.20
N GLU A 43 -26.69 8.94 11.14
CA GLU A 43 -25.30 9.43 11.17
C GLU A 43 -24.32 8.46 11.84
N GLY A 44 -24.82 7.54 12.69
CA GLY A 44 -23.98 6.58 13.41
C GLY A 44 -23.31 5.55 12.49
N SER A 45 -22.16 5.03 12.90
CA SER A 45 -21.43 3.97 12.16
C SER A 45 -22.07 2.58 12.26
N ASN A 46 -23.03 2.40 13.17
CA ASN A 46 -23.67 1.11 13.40
C ASN A 46 -24.86 0.91 12.43
N MET A 47 -24.70 -0.03 11.49
CA MET A 47 -25.74 -0.37 10.51
C MET A 47 -27.05 -0.83 11.16
N ASN A 48 -26.99 -1.45 12.35
CA ASN A 48 -28.17 -1.99 13.02
C ASN A 48 -29.09 -0.90 13.59
N SER A 49 -28.58 0.32 13.79
CA SER A 49 -29.38 1.45 14.26
C SER A 49 -29.99 2.28 13.12
N TRP A 50 -29.66 1.97 11.87
CA TRP A 50 -30.15 2.75 10.74
C TRP A 50 -31.62 2.49 10.45
N PHE A 51 -32.31 3.56 10.08
CA PHE A 51 -33.69 3.51 9.60
C PHE A 51 -33.73 3.84 8.11
N LEU A 52 -34.02 2.82 7.32
CA LEU A 52 -34.01 2.88 5.86
C LEU A 52 -35.38 3.26 5.33
N THR A 53 -35.40 4.17 4.36
CA THR A 53 -36.59 4.65 3.66
C THR A 53 -36.60 4.14 2.21
N ARG A 54 -37.67 4.45 1.47
CA ARG A 54 -37.87 4.01 0.08
C ARG A 54 -37.86 5.16 -0.93
N ARG A 55 -38.56 6.24 -0.58
CA ARG A 55 -38.75 7.40 -1.43
C ARG A 55 -37.64 8.41 -1.21
N VAL A 56 -37.12 8.95 -2.30
CA VAL A 56 -36.25 10.12 -2.30
C VAL A 56 -36.94 11.29 -2.95
N LEU A 57 -36.58 12.46 -2.46
CA LEU A 57 -36.88 13.75 -3.07
C LEU A 57 -35.56 14.31 -3.64
N LEU A 58 -35.62 15.03 -4.76
CA LEU A 58 -34.47 15.77 -5.28
C LEU A 58 -34.51 17.25 -4.88
N VAL A 59 -35.67 17.89 -5.02
CA VAL A 59 -35.86 19.30 -4.72
C VAL A 59 -37.22 19.47 -4.04
N ASP A 60 -37.24 20.16 -2.91
CA ASP A 60 -38.45 20.62 -2.23
C ASP A 60 -38.40 22.13 -2.06
N THR A 61 -39.34 22.78 -2.74
CA THR A 61 -39.59 24.22 -2.66
C THR A 61 -40.85 24.52 -1.85
N LEU A 62 -41.66 23.51 -1.51
CA LEU A 62 -42.95 23.72 -0.85
C LEU A 62 -42.74 24.02 0.63
N SER A 63 -41.85 23.27 1.29
CA SER A 63 -41.58 23.43 2.73
C SER A 63 -40.95 24.78 3.10
N GLY A 64 -40.40 25.52 2.14
CA GLY A 64 -39.79 26.83 2.38
C GLY A 64 -40.62 28.03 1.93
N ARG A 65 -41.89 27.83 1.55
CA ARG A 65 -42.84 28.93 1.28
C ARG A 65 -43.46 29.40 2.59
N GLU A 66 -43.53 30.71 2.77
CA GLU A 66 -44.14 31.35 3.94
C GLU A 66 -45.50 31.95 3.55
N ASN A 67 -46.52 31.77 4.41
CA ASN A 67 -47.88 32.31 4.29
C ASN A 67 -48.75 31.74 3.16
N ASP A 68 -48.33 31.87 1.89
CA ASP A 68 -49.12 31.51 0.71
C ASP A 68 -48.43 30.45 -0.16
N LEU A 69 -49.23 29.54 -0.73
CA LEU A 69 -48.74 28.49 -1.64
C LEU A 69 -48.19 29.03 -2.96
N GLU A 70 -48.61 30.23 -3.37
CA GLU A 70 -48.11 30.90 -4.58
C GLU A 70 -46.86 31.77 -4.32
N SER A 71 -46.47 31.94 -3.06
CA SER A 71 -45.29 32.73 -2.71
C SER A 71 -44.00 32.06 -3.19
N GLN A 72 -42.98 32.87 -3.47
CA GLN A 72 -41.65 32.33 -3.78
C GLN A 72 -41.05 31.70 -2.52
N PRO A 73 -40.43 30.51 -2.64
CA PRO A 73 -39.76 29.87 -1.52
C PRO A 73 -38.58 30.71 -1.04
N LYS A 74 -38.49 30.90 0.28
CA LYS A 74 -37.33 31.54 0.92
C LYS A 74 -36.18 30.55 1.09
N VAL A 75 -36.52 29.29 1.34
CA VAL A 75 -35.56 28.19 1.50
C VAL A 75 -35.94 27.07 0.54
N ILE A 76 -34.95 26.47 -0.13
CA ILE A 76 -35.14 25.24 -0.91
C ILE A 76 -34.31 24.15 -0.28
N ARG A 77 -34.94 23.00 -0.07
CA ARG A 77 -34.23 21.78 0.29
C ARG A 77 -33.86 21.03 -0.97
N ILE A 78 -32.57 20.73 -1.14
CA ILE A 78 -32.04 20.02 -2.29
C ILE A 78 -31.26 18.79 -1.82
N ALA A 79 -31.34 17.71 -2.57
CA ALA A 79 -30.45 16.55 -2.42
C ALA A 79 -29.01 16.96 -2.81
N SER A 80 -28.22 17.38 -1.82
CA SER A 80 -26.85 17.87 -2.04
C SER A 80 -25.87 16.75 -2.33
N LYS A 81 -26.11 15.56 -1.75
CA LYS A 81 -25.26 14.39 -1.95
C LYS A 81 -26.11 13.16 -2.19
N ILE A 82 -25.83 12.45 -3.27
CA ILE A 82 -26.41 11.16 -3.59
C ILE A 82 -25.25 10.20 -3.82
N ALA A 83 -25.15 9.16 -3.01
CA ALA A 83 -24.14 8.12 -3.15
C ALA A 83 -24.81 6.75 -3.31
N ILE A 84 -24.40 5.98 -4.32
CA ILE A 84 -24.88 4.61 -4.52
C ILE A 84 -23.76 3.67 -4.10
N SER A 85 -23.97 2.91 -3.03
CA SER A 85 -23.01 1.90 -2.58
C SER A 85 -23.42 0.51 -3.09
N ILE A 86 -22.51 -0.12 -3.83
CA ILE A 86 -22.68 -1.47 -4.38
C ILE A 86 -21.67 -2.38 -3.70
N ARG A 87 -22.17 -3.39 -2.98
CA ARG A 87 -21.34 -4.34 -2.24
C ARG A 87 -21.31 -5.69 -2.92
N LEU A 88 -20.11 -6.17 -3.22
CA LEU A 88 -19.93 -7.51 -3.79
C LEU A 88 -20.12 -8.59 -2.70
N VAL A 89 -20.85 -9.65 -3.04
CA VAL A 89 -20.97 -10.84 -2.19
C VAL A 89 -19.66 -11.61 -2.26
N ARG A 90 -19.19 -12.08 -1.10
CA ARG A 90 -17.93 -12.81 -1.02
C ARG A 90 -18.03 -14.17 -1.71
N ASN A 91 -16.94 -14.61 -2.32
CA ASN A 91 -16.74 -15.98 -2.83
C ASN A 91 -17.78 -16.46 -3.85
N THR A 92 -18.49 -15.55 -4.54
CA THR A 92 -19.40 -15.94 -5.63
C THR A 92 -18.65 -15.93 -6.96
N GLN A 93 -18.76 -17.03 -7.71
CA GLN A 93 -18.13 -17.17 -9.02
C GLN A 93 -18.82 -16.31 -10.10
N SER A 94 -20.08 -15.93 -9.87
CA SER A 94 -20.92 -15.18 -10.80
C SER A 94 -20.95 -13.66 -10.53
N GLY A 95 -20.18 -13.17 -9.56
CA GLY A 95 -20.14 -11.75 -9.20
C GLY A 95 -21.45 -11.20 -8.65
N ALA A 96 -22.08 -11.94 -7.73
CA ALA A 96 -23.31 -11.51 -7.11
C ALA A 96 -23.07 -10.29 -6.21
N ILE A 97 -24.04 -9.38 -6.17
CA ILE A 97 -24.00 -8.18 -5.33
C ILE A 97 -25.11 -8.26 -4.28
N TYR A 98 -24.87 -7.66 -3.12
CA TYR A 98 -25.96 -7.32 -2.21
C TYR A 98 -26.82 -6.22 -2.85
N PRO A 99 -28.11 -6.11 -2.45
CA PRO A 99 -28.93 -4.98 -2.86
C PRO A 99 -28.19 -3.65 -2.63
N PRO A 100 -28.05 -2.79 -3.65
CA PRO A 100 -27.38 -1.51 -3.50
C PRO A 100 -28.01 -0.68 -2.38
N LEU A 101 -27.22 0.18 -1.75
CA LEU A 101 -27.69 1.12 -0.75
C LEU A 101 -27.53 2.53 -1.28
N ILE A 102 -28.62 3.30 -1.32
CA ILE A 102 -28.57 4.71 -1.73
C ILE A 102 -28.46 5.55 -0.47
N THR A 103 -27.40 6.33 -0.34
CA THR A 103 -27.27 7.34 0.71
C THR A 103 -27.59 8.70 0.14
N ILE A 104 -28.54 9.39 0.78
CA ILE A 104 -28.93 10.74 0.39
C ILE A 104 -28.74 11.71 1.55
N ALA A 105 -28.18 12.88 1.24
CA ALA A 105 -28.11 14.00 2.15
C ALA A 105 -28.78 15.22 1.51
N TYR A 106 -29.50 15.95 2.34
CA TYR A 106 -30.25 17.14 2.01
C TYR A 106 -29.55 18.37 2.60
N SER A 107 -29.53 19.45 1.83
CA SER A 107 -29.09 20.77 2.28
C SER A 107 -30.20 21.79 2.06
N ASP A 108 -30.37 22.68 3.04
CA ASP A 108 -31.29 23.79 2.96
C ASP A 108 -30.53 25.03 2.46
N VAL A 109 -30.95 25.58 1.33
CA VAL A 109 -30.34 26.74 0.69
C VAL A 109 -31.29 27.92 0.78
N LEU A 110 -30.83 29.03 1.35
CA LEU A 110 -31.58 30.28 1.41
C LEU A 110 -31.48 30.97 0.05
N ILE A 111 -32.62 31.20 -0.61
CA ILE A 111 -32.62 31.90 -1.89
C ILE A 111 -32.61 33.40 -1.64
N GLN A 112 -31.57 34.08 -2.13
CA GLN A 112 -31.58 35.54 -2.24
C GLN A 112 -31.84 35.97 -3.69
N ASN A 113 -31.23 35.30 -4.66
CA ASN A 113 -31.43 35.55 -6.09
C ASN A 113 -31.63 34.24 -6.87
N PRO A 114 -32.87 33.90 -7.29
CA PRO A 114 -33.19 32.62 -7.92
C PRO A 114 -32.41 32.29 -9.21
N ASN A 115 -31.98 33.31 -9.94
CA ASN A 115 -31.37 33.15 -11.27
C ASN A 115 -29.83 33.22 -11.26
N ALA A 116 -29.21 33.50 -10.11
CA ALA A 116 -27.77 33.76 -10.01
C ALA A 116 -27.02 32.73 -9.13
N GLU A 117 -27.74 31.89 -8.39
CA GLU A 117 -27.15 30.94 -7.45
C GLU A 117 -26.99 29.56 -8.08
N ASN A 118 -25.74 29.15 -8.31
CA ASN A 118 -25.40 27.78 -8.69
C ASN A 118 -25.17 26.95 -7.42
N ILE A 119 -25.90 25.83 -7.31
CA ILE A 119 -25.81 24.95 -6.14
C ILE A 119 -25.00 23.72 -6.53
N MET A 120 -23.96 23.43 -5.74
CA MET A 120 -23.12 22.25 -5.96
C MET A 120 -23.85 21.01 -5.44
N VAL A 121 -24.01 20.02 -6.32
CA VAL A 121 -24.53 18.69 -5.98
C VAL A 121 -23.45 17.64 -6.25
N SER A 122 -23.35 16.65 -5.37
CA SER A 122 -22.38 15.56 -5.46
C SER A 122 -23.11 14.25 -5.75
N PHE A 123 -22.67 13.56 -6.79
CA PHE A 123 -23.11 12.20 -7.11
C PHE A 123 -21.91 11.25 -7.12
N SER A 124 -21.97 10.16 -6.37
CA SER A 124 -20.93 9.12 -6.37
C SER A 124 -21.52 7.72 -6.46
N VAL A 125 -20.74 6.80 -7.04
CA VAL A 125 -21.03 5.37 -7.06
C VAL A 125 -19.83 4.65 -6.49
N ASP A 126 -20.03 4.01 -5.35
CA ASP A 126 -18.99 3.38 -4.56
C ASP A 126 -19.12 1.87 -4.67
N TYR A 127 -18.12 1.23 -5.25
CA TYR A 127 -18.01 -0.22 -5.30
C TYR A 127 -17.16 -0.68 -4.12
N GLU A 128 -17.73 -1.53 -3.27
CA GLU A 128 -17.07 -2.01 -2.06
C GLU A 128 -17.00 -3.54 -2.08
N MET A 129 -15.81 -4.06 -1.76
CA MET A 129 -15.59 -5.46 -1.49
C MET A 129 -14.93 -5.59 -0.12
N ASN A 130 -15.37 -6.57 0.66
CA ASN A 130 -14.74 -6.85 1.92
C ASN A 130 -13.39 -7.56 1.70
N GLN A 131 -12.29 -6.85 1.96
CA GLN A 131 -10.93 -7.36 1.78
C GLN A 131 -10.33 -8.02 3.04
N SER A 132 -11.14 -8.34 4.05
CA SER A 132 -10.63 -8.91 5.31
C SER A 132 -9.80 -10.18 5.10
N GLU A 133 -10.20 -11.03 4.15
CA GLU A 133 -9.48 -12.28 3.85
C GLU A 133 -8.12 -11.99 3.20
N ALA A 134 -8.07 -11.07 2.22
CA ALA A 134 -6.82 -10.65 1.60
C ALA A 134 -5.85 -10.03 2.62
N LEU A 135 -6.38 -9.28 3.60
CA LEU A 135 -5.58 -8.75 4.71
C LEU A 135 -5.02 -9.86 5.60
N ILE A 136 -5.84 -10.84 5.99
CA ILE A 136 -5.39 -11.99 6.79
C ILE A 136 -4.29 -12.76 6.03
N HIS A 137 -4.45 -12.97 4.73
CA HIS A 137 -3.44 -13.67 3.92
C HIS A 137 -2.13 -12.89 3.82
N THR A 138 -2.18 -11.57 3.68
CA THR A 138 -0.96 -10.73 3.66
C THR A 138 -0.28 -10.71 5.04
N ASP A 139 -1.03 -10.66 6.14
CA ASP A 139 -0.48 -10.73 7.51
C ASP A 139 0.19 -12.09 7.80
N ILE A 140 -0.43 -13.19 7.36
CA ILE A 140 0.18 -14.54 7.45
C ILE A 140 1.47 -14.61 6.63
N ALA A 141 1.46 -14.12 5.39
CA ALA A 141 2.64 -14.10 4.53
C ALA A 141 3.78 -13.28 5.15
N LEU A 142 3.47 -12.14 5.75
CA LEU A 142 4.43 -11.30 6.46
C LEU A 142 5.02 -12.02 7.67
N GLY A 143 4.20 -12.71 8.47
CA GLY A 143 4.67 -13.49 9.61
C GLY A 143 5.62 -14.62 9.21
N VAL A 144 5.26 -15.40 8.19
CA VAL A 144 6.06 -16.54 7.72
C VAL A 144 7.37 -16.07 7.06
N LEU A 145 7.28 -15.17 6.08
CA LEU A 145 8.47 -14.68 5.36
C LEU A 145 9.35 -13.81 6.26
N GLY A 146 8.76 -13.04 7.17
CA GLY A 146 9.47 -12.26 8.19
C GLY A 146 10.26 -13.17 9.14
N GLY A 147 9.68 -14.28 9.59
CA GLY A 147 10.39 -15.29 10.37
C GLY A 147 11.56 -15.92 9.62
N LEU A 148 11.36 -16.26 8.34
CA LEU A 148 12.45 -16.75 7.48
C LEU A 148 13.55 -15.71 7.28
N ALA A 149 13.20 -14.42 7.17
CA ALA A 149 14.17 -13.33 7.07
C ALA A 149 15.01 -13.18 8.34
N VAL A 150 14.45 -13.43 9.54
CA VAL A 150 15.22 -13.48 10.79
C VAL A 150 16.25 -14.61 10.73
N LEU A 151 15.83 -15.82 10.37
CA LEU A 151 16.75 -16.97 10.27
C LEU A 151 17.85 -16.72 9.22
N TRP A 152 17.49 -16.15 8.07
CA TRP A 152 18.43 -15.84 7.01
C TRP A 152 19.45 -14.76 7.42
N SER A 153 19.00 -13.70 8.08
CA SER A 153 19.87 -12.64 8.60
C SER A 153 20.79 -13.13 9.73
N LEU A 154 20.32 -14.05 10.57
CA LEU A 154 21.16 -14.74 11.56
C LEU A 154 22.28 -15.55 10.88
N LEU A 155 21.97 -16.33 9.84
CA LEU A 155 22.96 -17.10 9.08
C LEU A 155 24.01 -16.19 8.44
N LYS A 156 23.59 -15.07 7.83
CA LYS A 156 24.52 -14.07 7.26
C LYS A 156 25.43 -13.45 8.33
N THR A 157 24.85 -13.13 9.49
CA THR A 157 25.61 -12.56 10.62
C THR A 157 26.60 -13.57 11.18
N ALA A 158 26.20 -14.83 11.34
CA ALA A 158 27.08 -15.91 11.79
C ALA A 158 28.24 -16.14 10.80
N GLY A 159 27.95 -16.13 9.50
CA GLY A 159 28.97 -16.22 8.45
C GLY A 159 29.95 -15.06 8.47
N TRP A 160 29.46 -13.82 8.67
CA TRP A 160 30.30 -12.64 8.83
C TRP A 160 31.16 -12.70 10.09
N LYS A 161 30.57 -13.08 11.24
CA LYS A 161 31.29 -13.20 12.51
C LYS A 161 32.38 -14.25 12.46
N ARG A 162 32.12 -15.38 11.78
CA ARG A 162 33.12 -16.44 11.53
C ARG A 162 34.32 -15.92 10.72
N ARG A 163 34.10 -15.03 9.74
CA ARG A 163 35.20 -14.42 8.96
C ARG A 163 36.07 -13.45 9.77
N ILE A 164 35.49 -12.81 10.79
CA ILE A 164 36.23 -11.91 11.69
C ILE A 164 37.03 -12.71 12.74
N GLY A 165 36.66 -13.97 13.00
CA GLY A 165 37.38 -14.83 13.95
C GLY A 165 37.20 -14.44 15.42
N SER A 166 36.24 -13.56 15.73
CA SER A 166 35.96 -13.09 17.09
C SER A 166 34.95 -14.02 17.80
N PRO A 167 35.25 -14.55 18.99
CA PRO A 167 34.40 -15.51 19.69
C PRO A 167 33.23 -14.88 20.49
N MET A 168 33.33 -13.62 20.90
CA MET A 168 32.31 -12.94 21.72
C MET A 168 31.24 -12.24 20.88
N ILE A 169 29.98 -12.28 21.34
CA ILE A 169 28.89 -11.48 20.75
C ILE A 169 28.95 -10.06 21.33
N ASP A 170 29.61 -9.17 20.59
CA ASP A 170 29.67 -7.74 20.94
C ASP A 170 28.50 -6.94 20.34
N LEU A 171 28.29 -5.72 20.83
CA LEU A 171 27.30 -4.76 20.30
C LEU A 171 27.42 -4.57 18.78
N GLN A 172 28.63 -4.60 18.24
CA GLN A 172 28.88 -4.54 16.80
C GLN A 172 28.19 -5.69 16.03
N THR A 173 28.18 -6.89 16.62
CA THR A 173 27.53 -8.06 16.03
C THR A 173 26.01 -7.89 15.99
N VAL A 174 25.43 -7.32 17.06
CA VAL A 174 23.99 -7.00 17.12
C VAL A 174 23.62 -5.94 16.08
N MET A 175 24.41 -4.86 15.96
CA MET A 175 24.19 -3.84 14.95
C MET A 175 24.31 -4.40 13.53
N LYS A 176 25.29 -5.28 13.27
CA LYS A 176 25.44 -5.94 11.97
C LYS A 176 24.23 -6.83 11.64
N PHE A 177 23.72 -7.56 12.64
CA PHE A 177 22.50 -8.34 12.49
C PHE A 177 21.30 -7.47 12.12
N LEU A 178 21.06 -6.37 12.85
CA LEU A 178 19.95 -5.46 12.56
C LEU A 178 20.03 -4.87 11.15
N LEU A 179 21.23 -4.51 10.67
CA LEU A 179 21.44 -4.00 9.32
C LEU A 179 21.18 -5.07 8.25
N PHE A 180 21.64 -6.31 8.45
CA PHE A 180 21.35 -7.41 7.54
C PHE A 180 19.86 -7.81 7.56
N TYR A 181 19.24 -7.78 8.74
CA TYR A 181 17.82 -8.05 8.92
C TYR A 181 16.96 -6.99 8.25
N ALA A 182 17.30 -5.70 8.37
CA ALA A 182 16.62 -4.63 7.65
C ALA A 182 16.60 -4.89 6.13
N GLY A 183 17.73 -5.34 5.57
CA GLY A 183 17.82 -5.68 4.15
C GLY A 183 16.96 -6.87 3.74
N ASP A 184 16.89 -7.92 4.56
CA ASP A 184 16.06 -9.09 4.27
C ASP A 184 14.58 -8.79 4.45
N LEU A 185 14.23 -8.06 5.52
CA LEU A 185 12.87 -7.62 5.80
C LEU A 185 12.36 -6.68 4.69
N ALA A 186 13.22 -5.82 4.14
CA ALA A 186 12.89 -5.00 2.97
C ALA A 186 12.51 -5.86 1.75
N ASN A 187 13.26 -6.94 1.49
CA ASN A 187 12.95 -7.86 0.40
C ASN A 187 11.61 -8.59 0.64
N VAL A 188 11.31 -8.93 1.90
CA VAL A 188 10.02 -9.54 2.27
C VAL A 188 8.86 -8.58 1.96
N PHE A 189 8.93 -7.34 2.46
CA PHE A 189 7.91 -6.34 2.14
C PHE A 189 7.77 -6.09 0.64
N PHE A 190 8.88 -6.05 -0.10
CA PHE A 190 8.86 -5.92 -1.55
C PHE A 190 8.17 -7.10 -2.25
N ILE A 191 8.50 -8.35 -1.88
CA ILE A 191 7.89 -9.54 -2.48
C ILE A 191 6.37 -9.58 -2.21
N ILE A 192 5.97 -9.25 -0.99
CA ILE A 192 4.54 -9.23 -0.62
C ILE A 192 3.81 -8.14 -1.40
N THR A 193 4.30 -6.91 -1.40
CA THR A 193 3.66 -5.79 -2.12
C THR A 193 3.58 -6.03 -3.62
N VAL A 194 4.65 -6.53 -4.25
CA VAL A 194 4.64 -6.90 -5.66
C VAL A 194 3.68 -8.06 -5.92
N GLY A 195 3.67 -9.09 -5.07
CA GLY A 195 2.75 -10.22 -5.19
C GLY A 195 1.28 -9.80 -5.09
N THR A 196 0.93 -8.96 -4.12
CA THR A 196 -0.41 -8.40 -3.95
C THR A 196 -0.78 -7.47 -5.11
N GLY A 197 0.17 -6.65 -5.59
CA GLY A 197 -0.05 -5.78 -6.75
C GLY A 197 -0.31 -6.57 -8.04
N ILE A 198 0.45 -7.65 -8.28
CA ILE A 198 0.23 -8.56 -9.41
C ILE A 198 -1.10 -9.29 -9.26
N TYR A 199 -1.45 -9.74 -8.06
CA TYR A 199 -2.76 -10.33 -7.77
C TYR A 199 -3.89 -9.38 -8.19
N TRP A 200 -3.88 -8.14 -7.69
CA TRP A 200 -4.90 -7.17 -8.09
C TRP A 200 -4.86 -6.88 -9.59
N LEU A 201 -3.69 -6.70 -10.19
CA LEU A 201 -3.59 -6.45 -11.64
C LEU A 201 -4.23 -7.57 -12.46
N ILE A 202 -3.91 -8.83 -12.15
CA ILE A 202 -4.44 -9.99 -12.88
C ILE A 202 -5.93 -10.16 -12.61
N PHE A 203 -6.34 -10.27 -11.34
CA PHE A 203 -7.73 -10.59 -11.01
C PHE A 203 -8.70 -9.43 -11.29
N PHE A 204 -8.23 -8.18 -11.25
CA PHE A 204 -9.06 -7.04 -11.63
C PHE A 204 -9.18 -6.87 -13.15
N LYS A 205 -8.11 -7.12 -13.92
CA LYS A 205 -8.15 -6.93 -15.38
C LYS A 205 -8.59 -8.17 -16.16
N ALA A 206 -8.24 -9.37 -15.70
CA ALA A 206 -8.52 -10.63 -16.39
C ALA A 206 -9.83 -11.29 -15.95
N GLN A 207 -10.74 -10.56 -15.32
CA GLN A 207 -12.02 -11.08 -14.87
C GLN A 207 -13.06 -11.12 -16.00
N GLN A 208 -13.71 -12.28 -16.17
CA GLN A 208 -14.93 -12.41 -16.98
C GLN A 208 -16.18 -12.04 -16.18
N PHE A 209 -16.18 -12.34 -14.88
CA PHE A 209 -17.23 -12.00 -13.92
C PHE A 209 -16.62 -11.23 -12.74
N VAL A 210 -17.36 -10.26 -12.20
CA VAL A 210 -16.86 -9.37 -11.15
C VAL A 210 -16.57 -10.16 -9.87
N SER A 211 -15.31 -10.43 -9.59
CA SER A 211 -14.90 -11.26 -8.44
C SER A 211 -13.98 -10.53 -7.47
N VAL A 212 -13.17 -9.60 -7.98
CA VAL A 212 -12.22 -8.82 -7.20
C VAL A 212 -12.36 -7.35 -7.58
N LEU A 213 -12.61 -6.51 -6.57
CA LEU A 213 -12.56 -5.05 -6.70
C LEU A 213 -11.23 -4.53 -6.17
N LEU A 214 -10.79 -3.39 -6.72
CA LEU A 214 -9.64 -2.67 -6.19
C LEU A 214 -9.93 -2.16 -4.76
N PRO A 215 -8.91 -2.08 -3.91
CA PRO A 215 -9.05 -1.46 -2.58
C PRO A 215 -9.50 -0.01 -2.68
N GLN A 216 -10.32 0.39 -1.73
CA GLN A 216 -10.64 1.81 -1.53
C GLN A 216 -9.44 2.53 -0.92
N PRO A 217 -9.34 3.87 -1.01
CA PRO A 217 -8.20 4.62 -0.48
C PRO A 217 -7.87 4.31 0.99
N ASN A 218 -8.89 4.10 1.83
CA ASN A 218 -8.73 3.70 3.23
C ASN A 218 -8.12 2.29 3.43
N GLN A 219 -8.29 1.40 2.46
CA GLN A 219 -7.73 0.04 2.46
C GLN A 219 -6.30 0.04 1.88
N GLU A 220 -5.97 1.00 1.00
CA GLU A 220 -4.65 1.16 0.39
C GLU A 220 -3.58 1.63 1.39
N ASP A 221 -3.95 2.30 2.48
CA ASP A 221 -3.02 2.84 3.48
C ASP A 221 -1.98 1.80 3.98
N LYS A 222 -2.42 0.56 4.23
CA LYS A 222 -1.53 -0.54 4.63
C LYS A 222 -0.56 -0.91 3.52
N PHE A 223 -1.04 -0.99 2.28
CA PHE A 223 -0.21 -1.31 1.12
C PHE A 223 0.85 -0.23 0.88
N ILE A 224 0.47 1.04 0.94
CA ILE A 224 1.38 2.19 0.82
C ILE A 224 2.43 2.14 1.93
N SER A 225 2.02 1.86 3.17
CA SER A 225 2.93 1.72 4.31
C SER A 225 3.97 0.62 4.09
N TYR A 226 3.57 -0.55 3.57
CA TYR A 226 4.50 -1.65 3.27
C TYR A 226 5.51 -1.30 2.17
N VAL A 227 5.09 -0.59 1.12
CA VAL A 227 6.00 -0.10 0.07
C VAL A 227 6.99 0.90 0.67
N GLY A 228 6.53 1.82 1.52
CA GLY A 228 7.37 2.78 2.23
C GLY A 228 8.40 2.09 3.13
N CYS A 229 7.98 1.10 3.92
CA CYS A 229 8.89 0.30 4.77
C CYS A 229 9.94 -0.46 3.93
N ALA A 230 9.52 -1.09 2.82
CA ALA A 230 10.45 -1.77 1.92
C ALA A 230 11.53 -0.82 1.41
N PHE A 231 11.13 0.37 0.95
CA PHE A 231 12.06 1.37 0.42
C PHE A 231 13.06 1.86 1.48
N VAL A 232 12.57 2.29 2.65
CA VAL A 232 13.42 2.85 3.73
C VAL A 232 14.41 1.80 4.24
N LEU A 233 13.94 0.58 4.51
CA LEU A 233 14.80 -0.49 4.99
C LEU A 233 15.84 -0.92 3.93
N LYS A 234 15.45 -0.93 2.65
CA LYS A 234 16.38 -1.24 1.55
C LYS A 234 17.44 -0.15 1.40
N ALA A 235 17.06 1.12 1.50
CA ALA A 235 17.99 2.24 1.47
C ALA A 235 19.00 2.18 2.62
N LEU A 236 18.54 1.87 3.84
CA LEU A 236 19.41 1.65 4.99
C LEU A 236 20.41 0.50 4.77
N HIS A 237 19.94 -0.63 4.24
CA HIS A 237 20.81 -1.75 3.91
C HIS A 237 21.82 -1.40 2.81
N PHE A 238 21.38 -0.70 1.76
CA PHE A 238 22.25 -0.23 0.67
C PHE A 238 23.34 0.71 1.20
N LEU A 239 22.98 1.68 2.04
CA LEU A 239 23.94 2.57 2.67
C LEU A 239 24.98 1.82 3.49
N HIS A 240 24.55 0.80 4.25
CA HIS A 240 25.48 -0.05 5.00
C HIS A 240 26.43 -0.84 4.07
N LEU A 241 25.95 -1.35 2.94
CA LEU A 241 26.82 -2.00 1.94
C LEU A 241 27.82 -1.00 1.35
N LEU A 242 27.35 0.19 0.98
CA LEU A 242 28.18 1.26 0.41
C LEU A 242 29.29 1.65 1.38
N VAL A 243 28.96 1.95 2.64
CA VAL A 243 29.96 2.27 3.67
C VAL A 243 30.94 1.11 3.84
N SER A 244 30.44 -0.12 3.92
CA SER A 244 31.31 -1.30 4.07
C SER A 244 32.25 -1.48 2.88
N GLN A 245 31.85 -1.09 1.66
CA GLN A 245 32.70 -1.16 0.47
C GLN A 245 33.76 -0.05 0.46
N LEU A 246 33.37 1.17 0.87
CA LEU A 246 34.28 2.32 0.95
C LEU A 246 35.35 2.20 2.03
N THR A 247 35.13 1.34 3.04
CA THR A 247 36.08 1.13 4.15
C THR A 247 37.03 -0.07 3.97
N ILE A 248 37.01 -0.74 2.82
CA ILE A 248 37.89 -1.91 2.58
C ILE A 248 39.24 -1.42 2.05
N ASP A 249 40.28 -1.65 2.85
CA ASP A 249 41.66 -1.54 2.38
C ASP A 249 42.12 -2.88 1.81
N ILE A 250 42.58 -2.86 0.56
CA ILE A 250 43.08 -4.05 -0.14
C ILE A 250 44.60 -4.02 -0.11
N PHE A 251 45.20 -5.05 0.48
CA PHE A 251 46.65 -5.22 0.51
C PHE A 251 47.06 -6.46 -0.29
N PHE A 252 47.91 -6.26 -1.29
CA PHE A 252 48.48 -7.35 -2.07
C PHE A 252 49.77 -7.85 -1.42
N ILE A 253 49.84 -9.15 -1.11
CA ILE A 253 51.04 -9.80 -0.60
C ILE A 253 51.58 -10.75 -1.66
N ASP A 254 52.81 -10.50 -2.12
CA ASP A 254 53.55 -11.47 -2.91
C ASP A 254 54.31 -12.43 -1.97
N TRP A 255 53.93 -13.71 -2.01
CA TRP A 255 54.55 -14.78 -1.23
C TRP A 255 55.70 -15.48 -1.96
N GLU A 256 56.15 -14.96 -3.11
CA GLU A 256 57.29 -15.53 -3.81
C GLU A 256 58.58 -15.36 -3.00
N ARG A 257 59.33 -16.46 -2.85
CA ARG A 257 60.66 -16.41 -2.22
C ARG A 257 61.67 -15.80 -3.20
N PRO A 258 62.57 -14.94 -2.73
CA PRO A 258 63.60 -14.36 -3.57
C PRO A 258 64.46 -15.46 -4.21
N LYS A 259 64.42 -15.56 -5.55
CA LYS A 259 65.20 -16.52 -6.32
C LYS A 259 66.49 -15.86 -6.78
N GLY A 260 67.58 -16.13 -6.07
CA GLY A 260 68.92 -15.67 -6.42
C GLY A 260 69.61 -14.93 -5.27
N LYS A 261 70.95 -14.87 -5.33
CA LYS A 261 71.80 -14.14 -4.39
C LYS A 261 72.50 -13.02 -5.14
N VAL A 262 72.36 -11.79 -4.66
CA VAL A 262 73.11 -10.63 -5.14
C VAL A 262 74.27 -10.41 -4.18
N LEU A 263 75.48 -10.26 -4.74
CA LEU A 263 76.66 -9.90 -3.95
C LEU A 263 76.60 -8.39 -3.71
N LYS A 264 76.38 -7.98 -2.46
CA LYS A 264 76.38 -6.57 -2.09
C LYS A 264 77.69 -6.29 -1.34
N ALA A 265 78.52 -5.40 -1.89
CA ALA A 265 79.66 -4.88 -1.16
C ALA A 265 79.12 -3.95 -0.05
N VAL A 266 79.42 -4.26 1.20
CA VAL A 266 79.12 -3.39 2.34
C VAL A 266 80.35 -2.50 2.52
N GLU A 267 80.19 -1.19 2.39
CA GLU A 267 81.28 -0.25 2.68
C GLU A 267 81.69 -0.37 4.16
N GLY A 268 82.91 -0.85 4.41
CA GLY A 268 83.52 -0.87 5.75
C GLY A 268 84.02 -2.24 6.24
N GLU A 269 83.65 -3.36 5.63
CA GLU A 269 84.21 -4.68 5.93
C GLU A 269 84.63 -5.39 4.63
N ASN A 270 85.88 -5.86 4.55
CA ASN A 270 86.40 -6.69 3.44
C ASN A 270 85.78 -8.10 3.45
N GLY A 271 84.46 -8.19 3.29
CA GLY A 271 83.71 -9.44 3.23
C GLY A 271 82.45 -9.29 2.38
N ILE A 272 82.40 -9.99 1.25
CA ILE A 272 81.22 -10.03 0.38
C ILE A 272 80.12 -10.84 1.09
N ARG A 273 79.05 -10.19 1.53
CA ARG A 273 77.87 -10.90 2.06
C ARG A 273 76.88 -11.15 0.94
N SER A 274 76.50 -12.40 0.73
CA SER A 274 75.45 -12.75 -0.23
C SER A 274 74.09 -12.41 0.35
N VAL A 275 73.38 -11.45 -0.23
CA VAL A 275 72.02 -11.06 0.16
C VAL A 275 71.04 -11.59 -0.89
N SER A 276 69.90 -12.14 -0.48
CA SER A 276 68.89 -12.62 -1.42
C SER A 276 68.39 -11.47 -2.33
N ALA A 277 68.24 -11.74 -3.63
CA ALA A 277 67.76 -10.76 -4.61
C ALA A 277 66.32 -10.31 -4.28
N PRO A 278 65.97 -9.02 -4.33
CA PRO A 278 64.61 -8.58 -4.07
C PRO A 278 63.64 -9.14 -5.13
N VAL A 279 62.41 -9.47 -4.71
CA VAL A 279 61.34 -9.96 -5.60
C VAL A 279 60.81 -8.79 -6.45
N SER A 280 60.45 -9.05 -7.71
CA SER A 280 60.01 -8.03 -8.66
C SER A 280 58.61 -7.49 -8.33
N ILE A 281 58.52 -6.18 -8.11
CA ILE A 281 57.25 -5.46 -7.80
C ILE A 281 56.24 -5.48 -8.97
N TRP A 282 56.70 -5.71 -10.19
CA TRP A 282 55.85 -5.64 -11.40
C TRP A 282 54.71 -6.66 -11.39
N ARG A 283 54.90 -7.82 -10.75
CA ARG A 283 53.85 -8.83 -10.63
C ARG A 283 52.70 -8.36 -9.75
N THR A 284 53.03 -7.75 -8.61
CA THR A 284 52.03 -7.13 -7.74
C THR A 284 51.30 -6.01 -8.46
N TYR A 285 52.01 -5.23 -9.29
CA TYR A 285 51.40 -4.17 -10.09
C TYR A 285 50.45 -4.71 -11.16
N PHE A 286 50.81 -5.79 -11.87
CA PHE A 286 49.91 -6.42 -12.84
C PHE A 286 48.64 -6.95 -12.17
N ILE A 287 48.76 -7.63 -11.03
CA ILE A 287 47.59 -8.12 -10.29
C ILE A 287 46.74 -6.97 -9.77
N ALA A 288 47.36 -5.89 -9.29
CA ALA A 288 46.64 -4.69 -8.87
C ALA A 288 45.92 -4.00 -10.04
N ASN A 289 46.51 -4.00 -11.24
CA ASN A 289 45.89 -3.47 -12.45
C ASN A 289 44.67 -4.30 -12.86
N GLU A 290 44.81 -5.63 -12.94
CA GLU A 290 43.68 -6.54 -13.24
C GLU A 290 42.57 -6.43 -12.19
N TRP A 291 42.91 -6.27 -10.91
CA TRP A 291 41.93 -6.03 -9.86
C TRP A 291 41.18 -4.70 -10.04
N ASN A 292 41.87 -3.64 -10.48
CA ASN A 292 41.25 -2.34 -10.74
C ASN A 292 40.28 -2.37 -11.94
N GLU A 293 40.37 -3.38 -12.81
CA GLU A 293 39.45 -3.57 -13.94
C GLU A 293 38.15 -4.30 -13.55
N ILE A 294 38.06 -4.86 -12.34
CA ILE A 294 36.89 -5.59 -11.79
C ILE A 294 36.02 -4.68 -10.92
#